data_AF-A0A1B1ZMK1-F1
#
_entry.id   AF-A0A1B1ZMK1-F1
#
_cell.length_a   1.000
_cell.length_b   1.000
_cell.length_c   1.000
_cell.angle_alpha   90.00
_cell.angle_beta   90.00
_cell.angle_gamma   90.00
#
_symmetry.space_group_name_H-M   'P 1'
#
loop_
_entity.id
_entity.type
_entity.pdbx_description
1 polymer ?
#
loop_
_entity_poly.entity_id
_entity_poly.type
_entity_poly.pdbx_seq_one_letter_code
_entity_poly.pdbx_strand_id
1 'polypeptide(L)'
;MSADRGPVLGRRILIALLVLAVAVHARLVAVVGSAAPLVAVVDGIVAIAALVALVLVIRRADGPALLVSAVAGGLGVALFLVPGLVVLAQGQTWTAWLDPWAFGALLLDAMVVRIAVFTLRRAEQPSAS
;
A
#
# COMPACT_ATOMS: atom_id res chain seq x y z
N MET A 1 -4.59 -3.97 -32.37
CA MET A 1 -4.79 -4.79 -31.15
C MET A 1 -4.87 -3.85 -29.95
N SER A 2 -5.88 -4.04 -29.09
CA SER A 2 -6.34 -3.23 -27.94
C SER A 2 -5.30 -2.45 -27.11
N ALA A 3 -4.99 -1.20 -27.47
CA ALA A 3 -4.27 -0.29 -26.57
C ALA A 3 -5.12 0.15 -25.36
N ASP A 4 -6.45 0.26 -25.54
CA ASP A 4 -7.41 0.79 -24.54
C ASP A 4 -7.64 -0.07 -23.30
N ARG A 5 -7.28 -1.37 -23.32
CA ARG A 5 -7.54 -2.26 -22.18
C ARG A 5 -6.52 -2.11 -21.05
N GLY A 6 -5.35 -1.54 -21.32
CA GLY A 6 -4.25 -1.44 -20.36
C GLY A 6 -4.57 -0.57 -19.13
N PRO A 7 -5.04 0.68 -19.32
CA PRO A 7 -5.41 1.56 -18.21
C PRO A 7 -6.56 1.00 -17.35
N VAL A 8 -7.55 0.36 -17.98
CA VAL A 8 -8.69 -0.24 -17.29
C VAL A 8 -8.27 -1.45 -16.45
N LEU A 9 -7.40 -2.30 -16.97
CA LEU A 9 -6.87 -3.46 -16.23
C LEU A 9 -5.98 -3.01 -15.07
N GLY A 10 -5.08 -2.05 -15.31
CA GLY A 10 -4.21 -1.48 -14.26
C GLY A 10 -5.01 -0.91 -13.10
N ARG A 11 -6.08 -0.15 -13.40
CA ARG A 11 -7.01 0.36 -12.38
C ARG A 11 -7.67 -0.74 -11.55
N ARG A 12 -8.16 -1.81 -12.18
CA ARG A 12 -8.82 -2.93 -11.46
C ARG A 12 -7.87 -3.66 -10.53
N ILE A 13 -6.65 -3.92 -11.01
CA ILE A 13 -5.59 -4.54 -10.20
C ILE A 13 -5.24 -3.62 -9.02
N LEU A 14 -5.09 -2.32 -9.27
CA LEU A 14 -4.78 -1.34 -8.22
C LEU A 14 -5.88 -1.30 -7.15
N ILE A 15 -7.15 -1.30 -7.54
CA ILE A 15 -8.28 -1.36 -6.60
C ILE A 15 -8.21 -2.62 -5.74
N ALA A 16 -7.97 -3.79 -6.35
CA ALA A 16 -7.86 -5.03 -5.61
C ALA A 16 -6.69 -5.00 -4.60
N LEU A 17 -5.53 -4.49 -5.02
CA LEU A 17 -4.36 -4.34 -4.15
C LEU A 17 -4.63 -3.38 -2.98
N LEU A 18 -5.29 -2.24 -3.23
CA LEU A 18 -5.62 -1.27 -2.19
C LEU A 18 -6.65 -1.83 -1.19
N VAL A 19 -7.65 -2.59 -1.66
CA VAL A 19 -8.59 -3.29 -0.78
C VAL A 19 -7.85 -4.28 0.13
N LEU A 20 -6.93 -5.07 -0.45
CA LEU A 20 -6.12 -6.02 0.32
C LEU A 20 -5.20 -5.32 1.32
N ALA A 21 -4.55 -4.22 0.92
CA ALA A 21 -3.70 -3.43 1.81
C ALA A 21 -4.49 -2.87 3.00
N VAL A 22 -5.66 -2.27 2.75
CA VAL A 22 -6.56 -1.80 3.83
C VAL A 22 -6.92 -2.94 4.77
N ALA A 23 -7.30 -4.11 4.24
CA ALA A 23 -7.69 -5.25 5.07
C ALA A 23 -6.53 -5.79 5.92
N VAL A 24 -5.33 -5.89 5.33
CA VAL A 24 -4.13 -6.38 6.04
C VAL A 24 -3.72 -5.41 7.14
N HIS A 25 -3.62 -4.11 6.87
CA HIS A 25 -3.25 -3.14 7.90
C HIS A 25 -4.34 -3.02 8.98
N ALA A 26 -5.62 -3.04 8.64
CA ALA A 26 -6.70 -3.05 9.63
C ALA A 26 -6.61 -4.28 10.55
N ARG A 27 -6.26 -5.45 10.00
CA ARG A 27 -5.98 -6.64 10.80
C ARG A 27 -4.78 -6.45 11.71
N LEU A 28 -3.67 -5.90 11.23
CA LEU A 28 -2.47 -5.64 12.03
C LEU A 28 -2.78 -4.70 13.20
N VAL A 29 -3.54 -3.62 12.96
CA VAL A 29 -4.05 -2.73 14.03
C VAL A 29 -4.86 -3.52 15.06
N ALA A 30 -5.80 -4.36 14.62
CA ALA A 30 -6.69 -5.10 15.52
C ALA A 30 -5.97 -6.14 16.39
N VAL A 31 -4.91 -6.78 15.86
CA VAL A 31 -4.17 -7.84 16.56
C VAL A 31 -3.06 -7.26 17.45
N VAL A 32 -2.40 -6.18 17.02
CA VAL A 32 -1.23 -5.60 17.69
C VAL A 32 -1.63 -4.47 18.67
N GLY A 33 -2.82 -3.88 18.49
CA GLY A 33 -3.29 -2.66 19.16
C GLY A 33 -3.06 -2.56 20.67
N SER A 34 -3.30 -3.64 21.41
CA SER A 34 -3.13 -3.63 22.88
C SER A 34 -1.71 -3.95 23.35
N ALA A 35 -0.90 -4.60 22.52
CA ALA A 35 0.45 -5.07 22.90
C ALA A 35 1.56 -4.10 22.47
N ALA A 36 1.38 -3.40 21.34
CA ALA A 36 2.33 -2.43 20.82
C ALA A 36 1.60 -1.23 20.19
N PRO A 37 1.19 -0.22 21.00
CA PRO A 37 0.33 0.86 20.54
C PRO A 37 0.99 1.72 19.46
N LEU A 38 2.30 1.93 19.52
CA LEU A 38 3.03 2.68 18.48
C LEU A 38 2.97 1.98 17.12
N VAL A 39 3.13 0.66 17.09
CA VAL A 39 3.06 -0.15 15.85
C VAL A 39 1.63 -0.09 15.28
N ALA A 40 0.62 -0.21 16.14
CA ALA A 40 -0.77 -0.10 15.72
C ALA A 40 -1.14 1.30 15.19
N VAL A 41 -0.57 2.38 15.73
CA VAL A 41 -0.74 3.72 15.17
C VAL A 41 -0.14 3.82 13.77
N VAL A 42 1.06 3.25 13.56
CA VAL A 42 1.72 3.23 12.24
C VAL A 42 0.86 2.47 11.23
N ASP A 43 0.41 1.26 11.56
CA ASP A 43 -0.47 0.47 10.70
C ASP A 43 -1.81 1.19 10.44
N GLY A 44 -2.34 1.89 11.45
CA GLY A 44 -3.56 2.69 11.30
C GLY A 44 -3.40 3.83 10.30
N ILE A 45 -2.26 4.54 10.33
CA ILE A 45 -1.93 5.60 9.36
C ILE A 45 -1.85 5.02 7.95
N VAL A 46 -1.18 3.88 7.77
CA VAL A 46 -1.05 3.24 6.45
C VAL A 46 -2.42 2.75 5.95
N ALA A 47 -3.25 2.16 6.82
CA ALA A 47 -4.62 1.75 6.48
C ALA A 47 -5.46 2.93 6.00
N ILE A 48 -5.40 4.08 6.70
CA ILE A 48 -6.13 5.29 6.33
C ILE A 48 -5.61 5.83 4.98
N ALA A 49 -4.29 5.88 4.78
CA ALA A 49 -3.70 6.34 3.51
C ALA A 49 -4.15 5.45 2.33
N ALA A 50 -4.12 4.13 2.50
CA ALA A 50 -4.58 3.16 1.52
C ALA A 50 -6.08 3.31 1.23
N LEU A 51 -6.90 3.55 2.26
CA LEU A 51 -8.34 3.77 2.12
C LEU A 51 -8.64 5.07 1.35
N VAL A 52 -7.92 6.16 1.65
CA VAL A 52 -8.05 7.42 0.91
C VAL A 52 -7.68 7.21 -0.56
N ALA A 53 -6.56 6.55 -0.84
CA ALA A 53 -6.15 6.21 -2.20
C ALA A 53 -7.21 5.36 -2.92
N LEU A 54 -7.77 4.35 -2.25
CA LEU A 54 -8.84 3.50 -2.78
C LEU A 54 -10.07 4.32 -3.17
N VAL A 55 -10.55 5.16 -2.26
CA VAL A 55 -11.72 6.04 -2.51
C VAL A 55 -11.45 6.96 -3.69
N LEU A 56 -10.25 7.53 -3.78
CA LEU A 56 -9.86 8.38 -4.90
C LEU A 56 -9.87 7.61 -6.22
N VAL A 57 -9.20 6.46 -6.33
CA VAL A 57 -9.15 5.66 -7.57
C VAL A 57 -10.52 5.13 -7.99
N ILE A 58 -11.41 4.83 -7.04
CA ILE A 58 -12.80 4.46 -7.33
C ILE A 58 -13.54 5.65 -7.94
N ARG A 59 -13.38 6.86 -7.40
CA ARG A 59 -14.10 8.07 -7.85
C ARG A 59 -13.54 8.68 -9.13
N ARG A 60 -12.22 8.84 -9.19
CA ARG A 60 -11.48 9.49 -10.26
C ARG A 60 -10.15 8.76 -10.45
N ALA A 61 -10.01 8.01 -11.53
CA ALA A 61 -8.75 7.32 -11.85
C ALA A 61 -7.84 8.22 -12.70
N ASP A 62 -7.66 9.47 -12.25
CA ASP A 62 -6.81 10.46 -12.88
C ASP A 62 -5.36 10.36 -12.37
N GLY A 63 -4.45 11.10 -13.02
CA GLY A 63 -3.04 11.12 -12.65
C GLY A 63 -2.79 11.40 -11.15
N PRO A 64 -3.43 12.41 -10.54
CA PRO A 64 -3.31 12.68 -9.11
C PRO A 64 -3.75 11.51 -8.22
N ALA A 65 -4.86 10.82 -8.52
CA ALA A 65 -5.29 9.66 -7.73
C ALA A 65 -4.29 8.49 -7.82
N LEU A 66 -3.68 8.28 -8.99
CA LEU A 66 -2.62 7.29 -9.17
C LEU A 66 -1.35 7.67 -8.41
N LEU A 67 -0.97 8.95 -8.41
CA LEU A 67 0.15 9.44 -7.60
C LEU A 67 -0.09 9.25 -6.11
N VAL A 68 -1.29 9.58 -5.61
CA VAL A 68 -1.67 9.35 -4.20
C VAL A 68 -1.59 7.86 -3.86
N SER A 69 -1.98 6.97 -4.77
CA SER A 69 -1.85 5.52 -4.57
C SER A 69 -0.38 5.09 -4.46
N ALA A 70 0.49 5.62 -5.33
CA ALA A 70 1.92 5.34 -5.25
C ALA A 70 2.55 5.86 -3.94
N VAL A 71 2.13 7.05 -3.48
CA VAL A 71 2.59 7.59 -2.19
C VAL A 71 2.07 6.75 -1.01
N ALA A 72 0.81 6.31 -1.04
CA ALA A 72 0.25 5.46 0.00
C ALA A 72 1.00 4.13 0.13
N GLY A 73 1.26 3.43 -0.98
CA GLY A 73 2.10 2.23 -0.97
C GLY A 73 3.54 2.53 -0.56
N GLY A 74 4.10 3.67 -0.98
CA GLY A 74 5.45 4.09 -0.59
C GLY A 74 5.59 4.31 0.92
N LEU A 75 4.56 4.87 1.56
CA LEU A 75 4.49 5.03 3.01
C LEU A 75 4.47 3.68 3.72
N GLY A 76 3.68 2.72 3.25
CA GLY A 76 3.66 1.36 3.80
C GLY A 76 5.02 0.67 3.73
N VAL A 77 5.69 0.75 2.57
CA VAL A 77 7.07 0.25 2.41
C VAL A 77 8.06 0.96 3.35
N ALA A 78 7.99 2.29 3.44
CA ALA A 78 8.91 3.06 4.27
C ALA A 78 8.73 2.77 5.77
N LEU A 79 7.48 2.59 6.20
CA LEU A 79 7.12 2.38 7.60
C LEU A 79 7.26 0.92 8.04
N PHE A 80 7.41 -0.03 7.10
CA PHE A 80 7.62 -1.45 7.39
C PHE A 80 8.81 -1.72 8.33
N LEU A 81 9.84 -0.87 8.34
CA LEU A 81 11.01 -1.07 9.20
C LEU A 81 10.80 -0.59 10.65
N VAL A 82 9.76 0.21 10.92
CA VAL A 82 9.50 0.79 12.23
C VAL A 82 9.31 -0.28 13.32
N PRO A 83 8.50 -1.35 13.12
CA PRO A 83 8.36 -2.41 14.10
C PRO A 83 9.69 -3.09 14.44
N GLY A 84 10.56 -3.30 13.44
CA GLY A 84 11.87 -3.89 13.66
C GLY A 84 12.78 -3.03 14.52
N LEU A 85 12.77 -1.71 14.30
CA LEU A 85 13.52 -0.77 15.13
C LEU A 85 13.00 -0.76 16.58
N VAL A 86 11.67 -0.84 16.77
CA VAL A 86 11.06 -0.91 18.10
C VAL A 86 11.47 -2.20 18.83
N VAL A 87 11.46 -3.33 18.14
CA VAL A 87 11.85 -4.64 18.71
C VAL A 87 13.33 -4.69 19.07
N LEU A 88 14.21 -4.12 18.23
CA LEU A 88 15.64 -3.99 18.57
C LEU A 88 15.86 -3.09 19.79
N ALA A 89 15.15 -1.97 19.88
CA ALA A 89 15.24 -1.06 21.02
C ALA A 89 14.78 -1.73 22.33
N GLN A 90 13.93 -2.75 22.25
CA GLN A 90 13.47 -3.57 23.38
C GLN A 90 14.40 -4.75 23.70
N GLY A 91 15.55 -4.88 23.03
CA GLY A 91 16.53 -5.94 23.27
C GLY A 91 16.13 -7.31 22.72
N GLN A 92 15.11 -7.37 21.86
CA GLN A 92 14.66 -8.60 21.22
C GLN A 92 15.41 -8.86 19.90
N THR A 93 15.30 -10.09 19.39
CA THR A 93 15.89 -10.46 18.10
C THR A 93 15.20 -9.74 16.94
N TRP A 94 15.96 -9.36 15.91
CA TRP A 94 15.42 -8.68 14.71
C TRP A 94 14.32 -9.46 13.98
N THR A 95 14.18 -10.77 14.21
CA THR A 95 13.13 -11.57 13.58
C THR A 95 11.85 -11.65 14.40
N ALA A 96 11.82 -11.15 15.64
CA ALA A 96 10.68 -11.30 16.54
C ALA A 96 9.42 -10.54 16.07
N TRP A 97 9.58 -9.54 15.20
CA TRP A 97 8.46 -8.79 14.60
C TRP A 97 8.04 -9.30 13.21
N LEU A 98 8.84 -10.18 12.60
CA LEU A 98 8.62 -10.66 11.24
C LEU A 98 7.53 -11.75 11.24
N ASP A 99 6.29 -11.31 11.16
CA ASP A 99 5.12 -12.18 10.99
C ASP A 99 4.70 -12.26 9.49
N PRO A 100 4.06 -13.36 9.06
CA PRO A 100 3.60 -13.52 7.67
C PRO A 100 2.69 -12.39 7.17
N TRP A 101 1.91 -11.77 8.04
CA TRP A 101 1.01 -10.67 7.70
C TRP A 101 1.77 -9.36 7.49
N ALA A 102 2.74 -9.03 8.34
CA ALA A 102 3.62 -7.89 8.13
C ALA A 102 4.38 -8.01 6.81
N PHE A 103 4.90 -9.20 6.48
CA PHE A 103 5.55 -9.43 5.19
C PHE A 103 4.56 -9.33 4.02
N GLY A 104 3.35 -9.86 4.18
CA GLY A 104 2.27 -9.71 3.19
C GLY A 104 1.89 -8.24 2.95
N ALA A 105 1.86 -7.43 4.00
CA ALA A 105 1.60 -5.99 3.92
C ALA A 105 2.68 -5.29 3.07
N LEU A 106 3.96 -5.52 3.38
CA LEU A 106 5.09 -4.97 2.61
C LEU A 106 4.98 -5.32 1.12
N LEU A 107 4.68 -6.58 0.80
CA LEU A 107 4.57 -7.02 -0.58
C LEU A 107 3.40 -6.32 -1.30
N LEU A 108 2.25 -6.20 -0.64
CA LEU A 108 1.10 -5.48 -1.17
C LEU A 108 1.44 -4.01 -1.42
N ASP A 109 2.06 -3.34 -0.48
CA ASP A 109 2.47 -1.93 -0.59
C ASP A 109 3.43 -1.70 -1.75
N ALA A 110 4.44 -2.55 -1.88
CA ALA A 110 5.38 -2.51 -3.00
C ALA A 110 4.68 -2.72 -4.35
N MET A 111 3.69 -3.61 -4.40
CA MET A 111 2.87 -3.84 -5.60
C MET A 111 1.96 -2.65 -5.90
N VAL A 112 1.35 -2.02 -4.90
CA VAL A 112 0.56 -0.80 -5.05
C VAL A 112 1.41 0.29 -5.71
N VAL A 113 2.62 0.54 -5.21
CA VAL A 113 3.57 1.49 -5.83
C VAL A 113 3.80 1.16 -7.31
N ARG A 114 4.17 -0.10 -7.59
CA ARG A 114 4.54 -0.54 -8.93
C ARG A 114 3.38 -0.40 -9.92
N ILE A 115 2.18 -0.84 -9.53
CA ILE A 115 1.01 -0.79 -10.41
C ILE A 115 0.49 0.64 -10.57
N ALA A 116 0.51 1.46 -9.52
CA ALA A 116 0.12 2.86 -9.60
C ALA A 116 1.02 3.65 -10.56
N VAL A 117 2.35 3.53 -10.41
CA VAL A 117 3.32 4.20 -11.29
C VAL A 117 3.23 3.68 -12.73
N PHE A 118 3.07 2.36 -12.91
CA PHE A 118 2.88 1.79 -14.25
C PHE A 118 1.62 2.34 -14.93
N THR A 119 0.51 2.38 -14.19
CA THR A 119 -0.78 2.87 -14.72
C THR A 119 -0.70 4.36 -15.05
N LEU A 120 -0.02 5.15 -14.20
CA LEU A 120 0.21 6.58 -14.43
C LEU A 120 1.00 6.83 -15.73
N ARG A 121 2.16 6.18 -15.87
CA ARG A 121 3.01 6.33 -17.08
C ARG A 121 2.28 5.92 -18.35
N ARG A 122 1.43 4.90 -18.27
CA ARG A 122 0.64 4.43 -19.42
C ARG A 122 -0.50 5.40 -19.78
N ALA A 123 -1.05 6.11 -18.80
CA ALA A 123 -2.06 7.14 -19.04
C ALA A 123 -1.45 8.43 -19.66
N GLU A 124 -0.18 8.70 -19.38
CA GLU A 124 0.55 9.87 -19.90
C GLU A 124 1.16 9.68 -21.30
N GLN A 125 1.32 8.44 -21.77
CA GLN A 125 1.82 8.18 -23.13
C GLN A 125 0.77 8.61 -24.18
N PRO A 126 1.05 9.63 -25.01
CA PRO A 126 0.16 9.96 -26.12
C PRO A 126 0.16 8.78 -27.09
N SER A 127 -1.02 8.42 -27.60
CA SER A 127 -1.15 7.53 -28.74
C SER A 127 -0.22 8.04 -29.84
N ALA A 128 0.87 7.33 -30.13
CA ALA A 128 1.72 7.67 -31.26
C ALA A 128 0.84 7.55 -32.52
N SER A 129 0.43 8.71 -33.03
CA SER A 129 -0.26 8.90 -34.31
C SER A 129 0.74 8.80 -35.46
#